data_AF-A0A372DE75-F1
#
_entry.id   AF-A0A372DE75-F1
#
_cell.length_a   1.000
_cell.length_b   1.000
_cell.length_c   1.000
_cell.angle_alpha   90.00
_cell.angle_beta   90.00
_cell.angle_gamma   90.00
#
_symmetry.space_group_name_H-M   'P 1'
#
loop_
_entity.id
_entity.type
_entity.pdbx_description
1 polymer ?
#
loop_
_entity_poly.entity_id
_entity_poly.type
_entity_poly.pdbx_seq_one_letter_code
_entity_poly.pdbx_strand_id
1 'polypeptide(L)'
;MPQLEAPAAIDYQSETYKDAYSRINAIVIEGEDEAASNYVRLAELMPTHAEELADLAKMEARHKKGFTACGKNLNVTPDMDFAKKFFSDLHGNFQVAAAGGNIVTCLLIQALIIEAFAISAYNVYIPHADDFARKITESVVKDEYLHLNFGEQWLKANFESAKAELERANRENLAIVWRMLDEVAADALVLGMEKEALMEDFTIAYQEALQNIGFTTRETLRMLTAGLAAAAA
;
A
#
# COMPACT_ATOMS: atom_id res chain seq x y z
N MET A 1 0.03 -6.92 -40.71
CA MET A 1 -0.04 -6.97 -39.24
C MET A 1 -1.50 -6.89 -38.88
N PRO A 2 -2.07 -7.81 -38.09
CA PRO A 2 -3.41 -7.60 -37.56
C PRO A 2 -3.36 -6.34 -36.70
N GLN A 3 -4.21 -5.39 -37.01
CA GLN A 3 -4.39 -4.17 -36.23
C GLN A 3 -5.01 -4.62 -34.91
N LEU A 4 -4.21 -4.64 -33.84
CA LEU A 4 -4.71 -4.82 -32.47
C LEU A 4 -5.77 -3.72 -32.27
N GLU A 5 -7.02 -4.15 -32.11
CA GLU A 5 -8.09 -3.24 -31.69
C GLU A 5 -7.62 -2.54 -30.42
N ALA A 6 -7.69 -1.21 -30.41
CA ALA A 6 -7.45 -0.47 -29.18
C ALA A 6 -8.41 -1.00 -28.11
N PRO A 7 -7.93 -1.27 -26.87
CA PRO A 7 -8.82 -1.72 -25.82
C PRO A 7 -9.98 -0.75 -25.69
N ALA A 8 -11.19 -1.29 -25.48
CA ALA A 8 -12.39 -0.48 -25.31
C ALA A 8 -12.14 0.56 -24.22
N ALA A 9 -12.44 1.82 -24.51
CA ALA A 9 -12.27 2.91 -23.55
C ALA A 9 -13.15 2.65 -22.32
N ILE A 10 -12.59 2.87 -21.12
CA ILE A 10 -13.30 2.71 -19.85
C ILE A 10 -14.44 3.75 -19.78
N ASP A 11 -15.65 3.28 -19.50
CA ASP A 11 -16.80 4.15 -19.20
C ASP A 11 -16.90 4.42 -17.70
N TYR A 12 -16.28 5.52 -17.26
CA TYR A 12 -16.28 5.97 -15.87
C TYR A 12 -17.68 6.31 -15.33
N GLN A 13 -18.69 6.46 -16.20
CA GLN A 13 -20.06 6.77 -15.79
C GLN A 13 -20.95 5.54 -15.64
N SER A 14 -20.47 4.37 -16.07
CA SER A 14 -21.21 3.12 -15.93
C SER A 14 -21.40 2.73 -14.46
N GLU A 15 -22.54 2.11 -14.15
CA GLU A 15 -22.84 1.62 -12.80
C GLU A 15 -21.83 0.56 -12.35
N THR A 16 -21.38 -0.31 -13.26
CA THR A 16 -20.35 -1.31 -12.98
C THR A 16 -19.04 -0.67 -12.54
N TYR A 17 -18.59 0.38 -13.24
CA TYR A 17 -17.38 1.11 -12.85
C TYR A 17 -17.56 1.77 -11.49
N LYS A 18 -18.68 2.47 -11.26
CA LYS A 18 -18.94 3.19 -10.01
C LYS A 18 -19.07 2.27 -8.79
N ASP A 19 -19.64 1.08 -8.96
CA ASP A 19 -19.73 0.06 -7.91
C ASP A 19 -18.35 -0.50 -7.56
N ALA A 20 -17.52 -0.86 -8.54
CA ALA A 20 -16.15 -1.28 -8.27
C ALA A 20 -15.30 -0.14 -7.65
N TYR A 21 -15.46 1.07 -8.19
CA TYR A 21 -14.76 2.26 -7.73
C TYR A 21 -15.13 2.64 -6.29
N SER A 22 -16.35 2.34 -5.83
CA SER A 22 -16.74 2.65 -4.45
C SER A 22 -15.90 1.87 -3.44
N ARG A 23 -15.56 0.62 -3.74
CA ARG A 23 -14.72 -0.24 -2.89
C ARG A 23 -13.25 0.10 -3.04
N ILE A 24 -12.74 0.24 -4.26
CA ILE A 24 -11.32 0.59 -4.49
C ILE A 24 -10.99 1.98 -3.94
N ASN A 25 -11.84 2.98 -4.17
CA ASN A 25 -11.63 4.31 -3.61
C ASN A 25 -11.69 4.26 -2.07
N ALA A 26 -12.59 3.48 -1.49
CA ALA A 26 -12.67 3.36 -0.03
C ALA A 26 -11.41 2.72 0.56
N ILE A 27 -10.86 1.69 -0.08
CA ILE A 27 -9.58 1.07 0.32
C ILE A 27 -8.49 2.14 0.36
N VAL A 28 -8.35 2.93 -0.70
CA VAL A 28 -7.32 3.97 -0.73
C VAL A 28 -7.56 5.01 0.37
N ILE A 29 -8.80 5.49 0.57
CA ILE A 29 -9.12 6.45 1.63
C ILE A 29 -8.80 5.90 3.04
N GLU A 30 -9.15 4.64 3.30
CA GLU A 30 -8.89 4.00 4.59
C GLU A 30 -7.40 3.76 4.80
N GLY A 31 -6.69 3.26 3.79
CA GLY A 31 -5.23 3.06 3.85
C GLY A 31 -4.49 4.36 4.21
N GLU A 32 -4.90 5.48 3.62
CA GLU A 32 -4.35 6.80 3.94
C GLU A 32 -4.71 7.29 5.36
N ASP A 33 -5.89 6.95 5.87
CA ASP A 33 -6.30 7.29 7.24
C ASP A 33 -5.53 6.46 8.29
N GLU A 34 -5.34 5.17 7.98
CA GLU A 34 -4.52 4.27 8.77
C GLU A 34 -3.06 4.71 8.75
N ALA A 35 -2.50 5.04 7.58
CA ALA A 35 -1.13 5.53 7.44
C ALA A 35 -0.90 6.80 8.27
N ALA A 36 -1.81 7.78 8.18
CA ALA A 36 -1.75 8.98 9.00
C ALA A 36 -1.72 8.63 10.51
N SER A 37 -2.58 7.71 10.94
CA SER A 37 -2.69 7.28 12.34
C SER A 37 -1.45 6.49 12.80
N ASN A 38 -0.93 5.63 11.93
CA ASN A 38 0.26 4.82 12.17
C ASN A 38 1.50 5.68 12.33
N TYR A 39 1.68 6.70 11.51
CA TYR A 39 2.79 7.64 11.62
C TYR A 39 2.70 8.52 12.89
N VAL A 40 1.50 8.93 13.30
CA VAL A 40 1.31 9.57 14.63
C VAL A 40 1.75 8.63 15.74
N ARG A 41 1.35 7.35 15.67
CA ARG A 41 1.73 6.36 16.68
C ARG A 41 3.24 6.08 16.69
N LEU A 42 3.87 6.02 15.53
CA LEU A 42 5.33 5.91 15.41
C LEU A 42 6.04 7.13 16.01
N ALA A 43 5.50 8.34 15.82
CA ALA A 43 6.07 9.56 16.41
C ALA A 43 6.11 9.50 17.95
N GLU A 44 5.11 8.86 18.58
CA GLU A 44 5.09 8.61 20.02
C GLU A 44 6.15 7.58 20.45
N LEU A 45 6.35 6.52 19.66
CA LEU A 45 7.31 5.45 19.93
C LEU A 45 8.76 5.87 19.65
N MET A 46 8.95 6.83 18.74
CA MET A 46 10.24 7.28 18.23
C MET A 46 10.40 8.79 18.46
N PRO A 47 10.50 9.26 19.72
CA PRO A 47 10.45 10.69 20.04
C PRO A 47 11.57 11.52 19.39
N THR A 48 12.70 10.90 19.04
CA THR A 48 13.80 11.55 18.31
C THR A 48 13.47 11.84 16.84
N HIS A 49 12.46 11.16 16.28
CA HIS A 49 11.98 11.31 14.90
C HIS A 49 10.55 11.87 14.85
N ALA A 50 10.00 12.32 15.98
CA ALA A 50 8.59 12.67 16.09
C ALA A 50 8.13 13.78 15.13
N GLU A 51 8.99 14.77 14.86
CA GLU A 51 8.67 15.87 13.94
C GLU A 51 8.55 15.37 12.50
N GLU A 52 9.52 14.61 12.03
CA GLU A 52 9.54 14.00 10.70
C GLU A 52 8.34 13.08 10.50
N LEU A 53 8.07 12.19 11.47
CA LEU A 53 6.93 11.27 11.45
C LEU A 53 5.58 12.00 11.49
N ALA A 54 5.48 13.11 12.24
CA ALA A 54 4.27 13.93 12.24
C ALA A 54 4.05 14.64 10.90
N ASP A 55 5.11 14.94 10.15
CA ASP A 55 5.00 15.51 8.81
C ASP A 55 4.58 14.46 7.76
N LEU A 56 5.04 13.21 7.88
CA LEU A 56 4.51 12.09 7.10
C LEU A 56 3.02 11.87 7.39
N ALA A 57 2.61 11.85 8.67
CA ALA A 57 1.20 11.73 9.02
C ALA A 57 0.31 12.84 8.41
N LYS A 58 0.82 14.08 8.35
CA LYS A 58 0.11 15.19 7.70
C LYS A 58 0.06 15.02 6.18
N MET A 59 1.02 14.32 5.57
CA MET A 59 1.09 14.02 4.15
C MET A 59 -0.04 13.06 3.76
N GLU A 60 -0.18 11.95 4.48
CA GLU A 60 -1.27 10.98 4.28
C GLU A 60 -2.65 11.61 4.49
N ALA A 61 -2.79 12.47 5.50
CA ALA A 61 -4.03 13.23 5.70
C ALA A 61 -4.38 14.16 4.52
N ARG A 62 -3.40 14.58 3.70
CA ARG A 62 -3.64 15.31 2.44
C ARG A 62 -3.96 14.34 1.30
N HIS A 63 -3.26 13.21 1.18
CA HIS A 63 -3.54 12.17 0.19
C HIS A 63 -4.98 11.65 0.32
N LYS A 64 -5.41 11.31 1.54
CA LYS A 64 -6.80 10.97 1.89
C LYS A 64 -7.81 11.97 1.32
N LYS A 65 -7.54 13.28 1.48
CA LYS A 65 -8.43 14.34 0.96
C LYS A 65 -8.45 14.37 -0.57
N GLY A 66 -7.31 14.13 -1.20
CA GLY A 66 -7.19 13.96 -2.65
C GLY A 66 -8.05 12.81 -3.15
N PHE A 67 -7.88 11.61 -2.60
CA PHE A 67 -8.65 10.44 -3.01
C PHE A 67 -10.14 10.52 -2.64
N THR A 68 -10.48 11.24 -1.57
CA THR A 68 -11.89 11.60 -1.28
C THR A 68 -12.48 12.51 -2.37
N ALA A 69 -11.68 13.40 -2.94
CA ALA A 69 -12.12 14.24 -4.05
C ALA A 69 -12.30 13.44 -5.35
N CYS A 70 -11.50 12.40 -5.59
CA CYS A 70 -11.66 11.49 -6.73
C CYS A 70 -13.05 10.82 -6.74
N GLY A 71 -13.48 10.26 -5.60
CA GLY A 71 -14.82 9.68 -5.48
C GLY A 71 -15.94 10.69 -5.71
N LYS A 72 -15.80 11.91 -5.16
CA LYS A 72 -16.75 13.01 -5.40
C LYS A 72 -16.83 13.40 -6.87
N ASN A 73 -15.70 13.46 -7.58
CA ASN A 73 -15.65 13.79 -9.01
C ASN A 73 -16.49 12.81 -9.86
N LEU A 74 -16.52 11.54 -9.47
CA LEU A 74 -17.29 10.50 -10.15
C LEU A 74 -18.71 10.30 -9.57
N ASN A 75 -19.13 11.12 -8.60
CA ASN A 75 -20.37 10.94 -7.84
C ASN A 75 -20.49 9.55 -7.18
N VAL A 76 -19.37 9.02 -6.69
CA VAL A 76 -19.29 7.74 -5.99
C VAL A 76 -19.22 7.98 -4.48
N THR A 77 -20.03 7.22 -3.73
CA THR A 77 -19.91 7.16 -2.27
C THR A 77 -18.99 5.99 -1.91
N PRO A 78 -17.85 6.21 -1.26
CA PRO A 78 -16.93 5.14 -0.92
C PRO A 78 -17.52 4.19 0.14
N ASP A 79 -17.34 2.88 -0.05
CA ASP A 79 -17.75 1.84 0.90
C ASP A 79 -16.70 1.67 2.02
N MET A 80 -16.77 2.55 3.02
CA MET A 80 -15.80 2.56 4.13
C MET A 80 -15.88 1.33 5.05
N ASP A 81 -17.03 0.67 5.11
CA ASP A 81 -17.18 -0.54 5.94
C ASP A 81 -16.44 -1.72 5.31
N PHE A 82 -16.49 -1.83 3.98
CA PHE A 82 -15.65 -2.76 3.22
C PHE A 82 -14.16 -2.48 3.45
N ALA A 83 -13.74 -1.22 3.29
CA ALA A 83 -12.33 -0.85 3.41
C ALA A 83 -11.74 -1.12 4.82
N LYS A 84 -12.47 -0.81 5.89
CA LYS A 84 -12.03 -1.13 7.27
C LYS A 84 -11.87 -2.61 7.50
N LYS A 85 -12.77 -3.42 6.94
CA LYS A 85 -12.67 -4.88 7.02
C LYS A 85 -11.46 -5.38 6.22
N PHE A 86 -11.24 -4.81 5.04
CA PHE A 86 -10.12 -5.15 4.16
C PHE A 86 -8.76 -4.99 4.84
N PHE A 87 -8.54 -3.91 5.60
CA PHE A 87 -7.28 -3.69 6.33
C PHE A 87 -7.21 -4.33 7.72
N SER A 88 -8.32 -4.83 8.26
CA SER A 88 -8.43 -5.19 9.68
C SER A 88 -7.34 -6.12 10.22
N ASP A 89 -6.91 -7.13 9.46
CA ASP A 89 -5.83 -8.04 9.84
C ASP A 89 -4.48 -7.31 9.95
N LEU A 90 -4.13 -6.52 8.93
CA LEU A 90 -2.86 -5.79 8.87
C LEU A 90 -2.82 -4.67 9.92
N HIS A 91 -3.93 -3.95 10.06
CA HIS A 91 -4.14 -2.95 11.09
C HIS A 91 -3.97 -3.55 12.49
N GLY A 92 -4.62 -4.70 12.74
CA GLY A 92 -4.53 -5.41 14.02
C GLY A 92 -3.08 -5.78 14.36
N ASN A 93 -2.33 -6.30 13.39
CA ASN A 93 -0.92 -6.63 13.59
C ASN A 93 -0.06 -5.38 13.89
N PHE A 94 -0.32 -4.25 13.23
CA PHE A 94 0.34 -2.99 13.56
C PHE A 94 0.04 -2.55 14.99
N GLN A 95 -1.23 -2.56 15.40
CA GLN A 95 -1.63 -2.16 16.76
C GLN A 95 -0.99 -3.05 17.84
N VAL A 96 -0.94 -4.36 17.62
CA VAL A 96 -0.26 -5.30 18.53
C VAL A 96 1.24 -4.98 18.65
N ALA A 97 1.91 -4.75 17.51
CA ALA A 97 3.32 -4.38 17.49
C ALA A 97 3.57 -3.03 18.21
N ALA A 98 2.74 -2.03 17.95
CA ALA A 98 2.84 -0.70 18.54
C ALA A 98 2.55 -0.70 20.05
N ALA A 99 1.64 -1.55 20.53
CA ALA A 99 1.38 -1.74 21.96
C ALA A 99 2.57 -2.42 22.65
N GLY A 100 3.27 -3.32 21.96
CA GLY A 100 4.49 -3.98 22.44
C GLY A 100 5.77 -3.16 22.29
N GLY A 101 5.71 -1.95 21.72
CA GLY A 101 6.90 -1.13 21.43
C GLY A 101 7.79 -1.69 20.32
N ASN A 102 7.26 -2.56 19.47
CA ASN A 102 8.00 -3.23 18.41
C ASN A 102 8.07 -2.38 17.14
N ILE A 103 8.97 -1.39 17.17
CA ILE A 103 9.17 -0.42 16.08
C ILE A 103 9.51 -1.12 14.75
N VAL A 104 10.30 -2.20 14.79
CA VAL A 104 10.72 -2.93 13.56
C VAL A 104 9.51 -3.51 12.83
N THR A 105 8.59 -4.17 13.55
CA THR A 105 7.36 -4.69 12.93
C THR A 105 6.47 -3.56 12.44
N CYS A 106 6.30 -2.47 13.22
CA CYS A 106 5.51 -1.32 12.79
C CYS A 106 6.02 -0.71 11.49
N LEU A 107 7.34 -0.50 11.38
CA LEU A 107 7.98 0.04 10.18
C LEU A 107 7.90 -0.92 8.99
N LEU A 108 8.01 -2.24 9.21
CA LEU A 108 7.82 -3.20 8.12
C LEU A 108 6.39 -3.17 7.58
N ILE A 109 5.38 -3.08 8.44
CA ILE A 109 3.97 -3.03 8.03
C ILE A 109 3.68 -1.71 7.30
N GLN A 110 3.92 -0.57 7.95
CA GLN A 110 3.59 0.74 7.37
C GLN A 110 4.56 1.09 6.23
N ALA A 111 5.83 1.28 6.58
CA ALA A 111 6.78 1.95 5.72
C ALA A 111 7.38 1.06 4.62
N LEU A 112 7.07 -0.25 4.59
CA LEU A 112 7.49 -1.15 3.51
C LEU A 112 6.30 -1.83 2.83
N ILE A 113 5.47 -2.57 3.58
CA ILE A 113 4.38 -3.35 3.00
C ILE A 113 3.28 -2.43 2.46
N ILE A 114 2.75 -1.53 3.28
CA ILE A 114 1.66 -0.63 2.88
C ILE A 114 2.14 0.34 1.81
N GLU A 115 3.32 0.96 1.96
CA GLU A 115 3.84 1.88 0.93
C GLU A 115 4.09 1.18 -0.41
N ALA A 116 4.69 -0.01 -0.42
CA ALA A 116 4.91 -0.76 -1.67
C ALA A 116 3.57 -1.16 -2.32
N PHE A 117 2.56 -1.49 -1.51
CA PHE A 117 1.22 -1.81 -2.00
C PHE A 117 0.54 -0.57 -2.59
N ALA A 118 0.64 0.58 -1.95
CA ALA A 118 0.10 1.85 -2.42
C ALA A 118 0.78 2.30 -3.73
N ILE A 119 2.11 2.34 -3.77
CA ILE A 119 2.89 2.70 -4.97
C ILE A 119 2.51 1.81 -6.16
N SER A 120 2.40 0.49 -5.93
CA SER A 120 1.97 -0.45 -6.96
C SER A 120 0.57 -0.15 -7.47
N ALA A 121 -0.41 0.01 -6.56
CA ALA A 121 -1.78 0.31 -6.93
C ALA A 121 -1.87 1.63 -7.71
N TYR A 122 -1.12 2.65 -7.31
CA TYR A 122 -1.12 3.96 -7.94
C TYR A 122 -0.49 3.93 -9.34
N ASN A 123 0.66 3.28 -9.51
CA ASN A 123 1.32 3.13 -10.81
C ASN A 123 0.46 2.37 -11.81
N VAL A 124 -0.18 1.29 -11.36
CA VAL A 124 -1.08 0.49 -12.21
C VAL A 124 -2.39 1.23 -12.50
N TYR A 125 -2.88 2.08 -11.58
CA TYR A 125 -4.12 2.85 -11.80
C TYR A 125 -3.94 4.04 -12.75
N ILE A 126 -2.82 4.77 -12.70
CA ILE A 126 -2.59 6.02 -13.46
C ILE A 126 -2.95 5.92 -14.96
N PRO A 127 -2.55 4.87 -15.71
CA PRO A 127 -2.88 4.73 -17.13
C PRO A 127 -4.39 4.60 -17.41
N HIS A 128 -5.15 4.12 -16.43
CA HIS A 128 -6.58 3.82 -16.52
C HIS A 128 -7.48 4.84 -15.81
N ALA A 129 -6.88 5.72 -15.01
CA ALA A 129 -7.58 6.75 -14.27
C ALA A 129 -8.20 7.81 -15.20
N ASP A 130 -9.35 8.37 -14.77
CA ASP A 130 -9.90 9.58 -15.37
C ASP A 130 -8.95 10.78 -15.15
N ASP A 131 -9.07 11.82 -15.99
CA ASP A 131 -8.14 12.96 -16.00
C ASP A 131 -8.00 13.67 -14.64
N PHE A 132 -9.04 13.67 -13.81
CA PHE A 132 -8.99 14.30 -12.49
C PHE A 132 -8.23 13.40 -11.50
N ALA A 133 -8.62 12.12 -11.41
CA ALA A 133 -7.97 11.17 -10.50
C ALA A 133 -6.51 10.91 -10.89
N ARG A 134 -6.18 10.91 -12.18
CA ARG A 134 -4.80 10.75 -12.68
C ARG A 134 -3.86 11.80 -12.10
N LYS A 135 -4.24 13.09 -12.19
CA LYS A 135 -3.40 14.20 -11.69
C LYS A 135 -3.17 14.13 -10.18
N ILE A 136 -4.19 13.72 -9.43
CA ILE A 136 -4.07 13.53 -7.98
C ILE A 136 -3.10 12.38 -7.70
N THR A 137 -3.32 11.22 -8.33
CA THR A 137 -2.51 10.02 -8.13
C THR A 137 -1.05 10.24 -8.52
N GLU A 138 -0.77 10.91 -9.64
CA GLU A 138 0.59 11.29 -10.07
C GLU A 138 1.30 12.23 -9.08
N SER A 139 0.55 13.06 -8.35
CA SER A 139 1.11 13.90 -7.29
C SER A 139 1.44 13.07 -6.05
N VAL A 140 0.53 12.18 -5.66
CA VAL A 140 0.70 11.29 -4.50
C VAL A 140 1.89 10.36 -4.70
N VAL A 141 2.04 9.71 -5.86
CA VAL A 141 3.18 8.82 -6.14
C VAL A 141 4.53 9.50 -5.92
N LYS A 142 4.66 10.79 -6.22
CA LYS A 142 5.91 11.53 -5.98
C LYS A 142 6.21 11.70 -4.50
N ASP A 143 5.17 11.87 -3.69
CA ASP A 143 5.23 12.02 -2.25
C ASP A 143 5.50 10.65 -1.58
N GLU A 144 4.91 9.55 -2.06
CA GLU A 144 5.10 8.19 -1.49
C GLU A 144 6.56 7.70 -1.46
N TYR A 145 7.38 8.12 -2.43
CA TYR A 145 8.80 7.80 -2.40
C TYR A 145 9.53 8.39 -1.19
N LEU A 146 8.98 9.43 -0.54
CA LEU A 146 9.50 9.97 0.71
C LEU A 146 9.15 9.07 1.91
N HIS A 147 7.95 8.48 1.93
CA HIS A 147 7.50 7.56 2.99
C HIS A 147 8.34 6.30 3.05
N LEU A 148 8.47 5.61 1.91
CA LEU A 148 9.30 4.42 1.77
C LEU A 148 10.73 4.70 2.25
N ASN A 149 11.27 5.88 1.92
CA ASN A 149 12.63 6.25 2.28
C ASN A 149 12.83 6.37 3.81
N PHE A 150 11.91 6.96 4.59
CA PHE A 150 12.12 7.07 6.04
C PHE A 150 12.29 5.69 6.71
N GLY A 151 11.32 4.78 6.48
CA GLY A 151 11.35 3.45 7.08
C GLY A 151 12.55 2.64 6.60
N GLU A 152 12.86 2.71 5.31
CA GLU A 152 14.02 2.06 4.71
C GLU A 152 15.33 2.53 5.36
N GLN A 153 15.55 3.84 5.50
CA GLN A 153 16.78 4.38 6.10
C GLN A 153 16.90 4.00 7.57
N TRP A 154 15.80 4.05 8.34
CA TRP A 154 15.84 3.66 9.75
C TRP A 154 16.16 2.16 9.90
N LEU A 155 15.48 1.31 9.13
CA LEU A 155 15.71 -0.14 9.17
C LEU A 155 17.10 -0.51 8.69
N LYS A 156 17.63 0.18 7.67
CA LYS A 156 19.01 0.03 7.20
C LYS A 156 20.03 0.37 8.27
N ALA A 157 19.85 1.52 8.95
CA ALA A 157 20.75 1.94 10.02
C ALA A 157 20.73 0.96 11.22
N ASN A 158 19.66 0.20 11.39
CA ASN A 158 19.46 -0.77 12.47
C ASN A 158 19.44 -2.23 11.98
N PHE A 159 19.95 -2.52 10.78
CA PHE A 159 19.69 -3.80 10.11
C PHE A 159 20.11 -5.02 10.94
N GLU A 160 21.31 -5.00 11.53
CA GLU A 160 21.84 -6.13 12.30
C GLU A 160 20.94 -6.52 13.49
N SER A 161 20.34 -5.54 14.18
CA SER A 161 19.41 -5.79 15.28
C SER A 161 17.97 -6.02 14.82
N ALA A 162 17.58 -5.48 13.66
CA ALA A 162 16.24 -5.59 13.10
C ALA A 162 16.01 -6.87 12.29
N LYS A 163 17.05 -7.47 11.71
CA LYS A 163 16.94 -8.53 10.68
C LYS A 163 16.05 -9.70 11.07
N ALA A 164 16.29 -10.31 12.24
CA ALA A 164 15.53 -11.48 12.67
C ALA A 164 14.04 -11.15 12.86
N GLU A 165 13.77 -9.94 13.32
CA GLU A 165 12.42 -9.45 13.54
C GLU A 165 11.72 -9.10 12.22
N LEU A 166 12.44 -8.51 11.25
CA LEU A 166 11.95 -8.30 9.89
C LEU A 166 11.55 -9.61 9.21
N GLU A 167 12.37 -10.66 9.33
CA GLU A 167 12.05 -11.99 8.78
C GLU A 167 10.79 -12.60 9.43
N ARG A 168 10.61 -12.39 10.75
CA ARG A 168 9.42 -12.83 11.47
C ARG A 168 8.18 -12.07 11.01
N ALA A 169 8.24 -10.74 11.07
CA ALA A 169 7.14 -9.85 10.69
C ALA A 169 6.75 -10.01 9.22
N ASN A 170 7.71 -10.22 8.31
CA ASN A 170 7.41 -10.52 6.91
C ASN A 170 6.55 -11.78 6.76
N ARG A 171 6.87 -12.87 7.46
CA ARG A 171 6.08 -14.12 7.37
C ARG A 171 4.65 -13.95 7.86
N GLU A 172 4.45 -13.12 8.88
CA GLU A 172 3.13 -12.87 9.47
C GLU A 172 2.28 -11.94 8.61
N ASN A 173 2.89 -10.96 7.95
CA ASN A 173 2.15 -9.88 7.29
C ASN A 173 2.08 -10.01 5.76
N LEU A 174 3.10 -10.58 5.10
CA LEU A 174 3.11 -10.65 3.64
C LEU A 174 2.01 -11.56 3.07
N ALA A 175 1.61 -12.59 3.82
CA ALA A 175 0.49 -13.46 3.44
C ALA A 175 -0.85 -12.70 3.39
N ILE A 176 -1.01 -11.65 4.21
CA ILE A 176 -2.19 -10.80 4.23
C ILE A 176 -2.28 -10.01 2.92
N VAL A 177 -1.15 -9.49 2.43
CA VAL A 177 -1.09 -8.73 1.16
C VAL A 177 -1.58 -9.56 -0.02
N TRP A 178 -1.20 -10.85 -0.09
CA TRP A 178 -1.67 -11.72 -1.17
C TRP A 178 -3.18 -11.95 -1.11
N ARG A 179 -3.74 -12.14 0.09
CA ARG A 179 -5.20 -12.24 0.28
C ARG A 179 -5.91 -10.94 -0.09
N MET A 180 -5.33 -9.80 0.28
CA MET A 180 -5.83 -8.47 -0.09
C MET A 180 -5.87 -8.31 -1.62
N LEU A 181 -4.82 -8.70 -2.33
CA LEU A 181 -4.78 -8.69 -3.80
C LEU A 181 -5.80 -9.64 -4.44
N ASP A 182 -6.03 -10.81 -3.84
CA ASP A 182 -7.09 -11.73 -4.27
C ASP A 182 -8.49 -11.13 -4.10
N GLU A 183 -8.74 -10.49 -2.96
CA GLU A 183 -10.05 -9.93 -2.59
C GLU A 183 -10.46 -8.77 -3.51
N VAL A 184 -9.51 -7.94 -3.97
CA VAL A 184 -9.80 -6.78 -4.83
C VAL A 184 -9.70 -7.05 -6.33
N ALA A 185 -9.25 -8.24 -6.74
CA ALA A 185 -8.92 -8.52 -8.14
C ALA A 185 -10.09 -8.26 -9.11
N ALA A 186 -11.31 -8.60 -8.71
CA ALA A 186 -12.50 -8.39 -9.55
C ALA A 186 -12.81 -6.90 -9.76
N ASP A 187 -12.73 -6.09 -8.70
CA ASP A 187 -12.98 -4.65 -8.79
C ASP A 187 -11.83 -3.93 -9.50
N ALA A 188 -10.59 -4.32 -9.21
CA ALA A 188 -9.40 -3.81 -9.89
C ALA A 188 -9.49 -4.04 -11.41
N LEU A 189 -9.93 -5.23 -11.85
CA LEU A 189 -10.11 -5.54 -13.26
C LEU A 189 -11.16 -4.64 -13.94
N VAL A 190 -12.25 -4.29 -13.25
CA VAL A 190 -13.25 -3.33 -13.76
C VAL A 190 -12.62 -1.94 -13.99
N LEU A 191 -11.67 -1.55 -13.14
CA LEU A 191 -10.89 -0.32 -13.27
C LEU A 191 -9.74 -0.43 -14.30
N GLY A 192 -9.57 -1.59 -14.95
CA GLY A 192 -8.49 -1.86 -15.91
C GLY A 192 -7.15 -2.23 -15.26
N MET A 193 -7.13 -2.50 -13.95
CA MET A 193 -5.94 -2.85 -13.19
C MET A 193 -5.82 -4.37 -13.10
N GLU A 194 -4.93 -4.94 -13.91
CA GLU A 194 -4.65 -6.38 -13.89
C GLU A 194 -3.95 -6.79 -12.59
N LYS A 195 -4.41 -7.88 -11.99
CA LYS A 195 -3.86 -8.40 -10.73
C LYS A 195 -2.38 -8.75 -10.87
N GLU A 196 -1.98 -9.32 -12.00
CA GLU A 196 -0.60 -9.68 -12.28
C GLU A 196 0.30 -8.44 -12.31
N ALA A 197 -0.18 -7.32 -12.84
CA ALA A 197 0.57 -6.06 -12.84
C ALA A 197 0.71 -5.49 -11.41
N LEU A 198 -0.35 -5.56 -10.60
CA LEU A 198 -0.28 -5.19 -9.18
C LEU A 198 0.72 -6.06 -8.41
N MET A 199 0.69 -7.38 -8.64
CA MET A 199 1.62 -8.30 -8.01
C MET A 199 3.08 -8.04 -8.43
N GLU A 200 3.31 -7.77 -9.72
CA GLU A 200 4.64 -7.47 -10.26
C GLU A 200 5.22 -6.19 -9.65
N ASP A 201 4.49 -5.07 -9.75
CA ASP A 201 4.94 -3.78 -9.23
C ASP A 201 5.18 -3.82 -7.71
N PHE A 202 4.28 -4.45 -6.95
CA PHE A 202 4.47 -4.63 -5.51
C PHE A 202 5.74 -5.43 -5.20
N THR A 203 5.94 -6.55 -5.91
CA THR A 203 7.09 -7.43 -5.69
C THR A 203 8.40 -6.70 -5.99
N ILE A 204 8.44 -5.89 -7.06
CA ILE A 204 9.61 -5.08 -7.42
C ILE A 204 9.90 -4.06 -6.32
N ALA A 205 8.92 -3.23 -5.96
CA ALA A 205 9.10 -2.18 -4.95
C ALA A 205 9.52 -2.76 -3.60
N TYR A 206 8.85 -3.81 -3.14
CA TYR A 206 9.16 -4.45 -1.86
C TYR A 206 10.54 -5.14 -1.87
N GLN A 207 10.90 -5.80 -2.97
CA GLN A 207 12.23 -6.41 -3.12
C GLN A 207 13.34 -5.35 -3.07
N GLU A 208 13.18 -4.24 -3.80
CA GLU A 208 14.15 -3.16 -3.83
C GLU A 208 14.36 -2.57 -2.43
N ALA A 209 13.27 -2.31 -1.69
CA ALA A 209 13.35 -1.81 -0.32
C ALA A 209 14.09 -2.79 0.62
N LEU A 210 13.78 -4.09 0.55
CA LEU A 210 14.50 -5.11 1.34
C LEU A 210 15.99 -5.17 1.00
N GLN A 211 16.36 -5.07 -0.27
CA GLN A 211 17.76 -5.07 -0.70
C GLN A 211 18.49 -3.82 -0.22
N ASN A 212 17.84 -2.65 -0.29
CA ASN A 212 18.42 -1.40 0.18
C ASN A 212 18.67 -1.38 1.70
N ILE A 213 17.81 -2.05 2.48
CA ILE A 213 17.95 -2.24 3.92
C ILE A 213 19.17 -3.11 4.26
N GLY A 214 19.47 -4.12 3.44
CA GLY A 214 20.65 -4.97 3.60
C GLY A 214 20.43 -6.47 3.35
N PHE A 215 19.23 -6.90 2.97
CA PHE A 215 19.00 -8.30 2.62
C PHE A 215 19.67 -8.66 1.29
N THR A 216 20.23 -9.87 1.23
CA THR A 216 20.75 -10.42 -0.03
C THR A 216 19.61 -10.84 -0.96
N THR A 217 19.88 -10.93 -2.27
CA THR A 217 18.91 -11.45 -3.25
C THR A 217 18.33 -12.81 -2.86
N ARG A 218 19.14 -13.69 -2.24
CA ARG A 218 18.67 -15.00 -1.79
C ARG A 218 17.69 -14.90 -0.63
N GLU A 219 17.92 -13.98 0.29
CA GLU A 219 17.05 -13.74 1.44
C GLU A 219 15.75 -13.07 1.00
N THR A 220 15.80 -12.07 0.11
CA THR A 220 14.59 -11.43 -0.41
C THR A 220 13.68 -12.41 -1.14
N LEU A 221 14.25 -13.26 -2.01
CA LEU A 221 13.48 -14.32 -2.67
C LEU A 221 12.85 -15.30 -1.67
N ARG A 222 13.55 -15.64 -0.58
CA ARG A 222 13.00 -16.49 0.48
C ARG A 222 11.85 -15.79 1.21
N MET A 223 11.98 -14.51 1.50
CA MET A 223 10.94 -13.72 2.19
C MET A 223 9.67 -13.60 1.34
N LEU A 224 9.81 -13.31 0.05
CA LEU A 224 8.70 -13.24 -0.90
C LEU A 224 7.98 -14.59 -1.04
N THR A 225 8.74 -15.67 -1.26
CA THR A 225 8.17 -17.02 -1.41
C THR A 225 7.52 -17.54 -0.13
N ALA A 226 8.01 -17.16 1.05
CA ALA A 226 7.38 -17.51 2.32
C ALA A 226 5.98 -16.90 2.45
N GLY A 227 5.78 -15.65 1.99
CA GLY A 227 4.47 -15.02 1.97
C GLY A 227 3.49 -15.76 1.04
N LEU A 228 3.94 -16.09 -0.18
CA LEU A 228 3.11 -16.82 -1.15
C LEU A 228 2.71 -18.21 -0.62
N ALA A 229 3.64 -18.95 -0.03
CA ALA A 229 3.37 -20.27 0.53
C ALA A 229 2.38 -20.21 1.71
N ALA A 230 2.47 -19.17 2.55
CA ALA A 230 1.57 -18.97 3.67
C ALA A 230 0.17 -18.51 3.25
N ALA A 231 0.03 -17.79 2.13
CA ALA A 231 -1.28 -17.43 1.57
C ALA A 231 -2.01 -18.61 0.92
N ALA A 232 -1.25 -19.61 0.43
CA ALA A 232 -1.79 -20.82 -0.19
C ALA A 232 -2.15 -21.94 0.81
N ALA A 233 -1.90 -21.73 2.11
CA ALA A 233 -2.12 -22.70 3.18
C ALA A 233 -3.43 -22.43 3.94
#